data_AF-A4S5X9-F1
#
_entry.id   AF-A4S5X9-F1
#
_cell.length_a   1.000
_cell.length_b   1.000
_cell.length_c   1.000
_cell.angle_alpha   90.00
_cell.angle_beta   90.00
_cell.angle_gamma   90.00
#
_symmetry.space_group_name_H-M   'P 1'
#
loop_
_entity.id
_entity.type
_entity.pdbx_description
1 polymer ?
#
loop_
_entity_poly.entity_id
_entity_poly.type
_entity_poly.pdbx_seq_one_letter_code
_entity_poly.pdbx_strand_id
1 'polypeptide(L)'
;MESPEYEAFEQTGPNECVVMESVGPWESVGGDIKFLRLAQLKCAGLVTDGSVRDTAVLREYGFPVFSISTTPRQGPHVHQPWEANGVITCGGIVVRPGDAIIGDQDGVVVIPASHAQEVYDIAHSREIVEDIVKTELATN
;
A
#
# COMPACT_ATOMS: atom_id res chain seq x y z
N MET A 1 -18.32 -4.88 17.21
CA MET A 1 -17.78 -6.15 16.69
C MET A 1 -16.32 -5.86 16.42
N GLU A 2 -15.42 -6.41 17.24
CA GLU A 2 -13.97 -6.20 17.10
C GLU A 2 -13.52 -6.95 15.85
N SER A 3 -13.26 -6.22 14.76
CA SER A 3 -12.69 -6.77 13.54
C SER A 3 -11.29 -6.20 13.40
N PRO A 4 -10.24 -7.04 13.27
CA PRO A 4 -8.87 -6.56 13.17
C PRO A 4 -8.65 -5.53 12.05
N GLU A 5 -9.34 -5.61 10.92
CA GLU A 5 -9.16 -4.59 9.88
C GLU A 5 -9.73 -3.22 10.30
N TYR A 6 -10.82 -3.18 11.07
CA TYR A 6 -11.34 -1.92 11.58
C TYR A 6 -10.45 -1.34 12.67
N GLU A 7 -9.84 -2.18 13.50
CA GLU A 7 -8.80 -1.73 14.43
C GLU A 7 -7.61 -1.11 13.68
N ALA A 8 -7.11 -1.76 12.64
CA ALA A 8 -6.02 -1.23 11.81
C ALA A 8 -6.41 0.11 11.16
N PHE A 9 -7.64 0.22 10.64
CA PHE A 9 -8.11 1.46 10.01
C PHE A 9 -8.14 2.60 11.02
N GLU A 10 -8.73 2.41 12.20
CA GLU A 10 -8.83 3.48 13.20
C GLU A 10 -7.49 3.92 13.81
N GLN A 11 -6.44 3.12 13.63
CA GLN A 11 -5.06 3.49 14.00
C GLN A 11 -4.30 4.18 12.86
N THR A 12 -4.85 4.20 11.65
CA THR A 12 -4.21 4.82 10.48
C THR A 12 -4.45 6.34 10.46
N GLY A 13 -3.40 7.10 10.20
CA GLY A 13 -3.46 8.55 10.04
C GLY A 13 -2.77 9.09 8.77
N PRO A 14 -2.58 10.42 8.72
CA PRO A 14 -1.80 11.06 7.67
C PRO A 14 -0.37 10.50 7.60
N ASN A 15 0.12 10.30 6.37
CA ASN A 15 1.45 9.73 6.06
C ASN A 15 1.62 8.25 6.42
N GLU A 16 0.55 7.55 6.83
CA GLU A 16 0.59 6.12 7.10
C GLU A 16 -0.11 5.35 5.98
N CYS A 17 0.43 4.18 5.67
CA CYS A 17 -0.10 3.28 4.66
C CYS A 17 -0.67 2.03 5.32
N VAL A 18 -1.75 1.50 4.77
CA VAL A 18 -2.31 0.21 5.16
C VAL A 18 -1.82 -0.86 4.21
N VAL A 19 -1.22 -1.93 4.74
CA VAL A 19 -0.80 -3.10 3.95
C VAL A 19 -1.62 -4.30 4.40
N MET A 20 -2.25 -4.99 3.44
CA MET A 20 -3.14 -6.12 3.69
C MET A 20 -2.67 -7.37 2.92
N GLU A 21 -2.23 -8.39 3.64
CA GLU A 21 -2.05 -9.74 3.10
C GLU A 21 -3.42 -10.38 2.86
N SER A 22 -3.60 -10.93 1.66
CA SER A 22 -4.78 -11.71 1.29
C SER A 22 -4.42 -13.18 1.17
N VAL A 23 -5.36 -14.05 1.56
CA VAL A 23 -5.24 -15.51 1.39
C VAL A 23 -5.21 -15.92 -0.10
N GLY A 24 -5.67 -15.04 -1.00
CA GLY A 24 -5.63 -15.27 -2.43
C GLY A 24 -5.96 -14.04 -3.28
N PRO A 25 -5.71 -14.09 -4.60
CA PRO A 25 -5.76 -12.92 -5.46
C PRO A 25 -7.12 -12.67 -6.13
N TRP A 26 -8.18 -13.41 -5.77
CA TRP A 26 -9.45 -13.43 -6.51
C TRP A 26 -10.64 -12.78 -5.78
N GLU A 27 -10.52 -12.63 -4.46
CA GLU A 27 -11.54 -12.08 -3.59
C GLU A 27 -11.10 -10.71 -3.05
N SER A 28 -12.05 -9.78 -2.96
CA SER A 28 -11.74 -8.42 -2.54
C SER A 28 -11.54 -8.31 -1.02
N VAL A 29 -10.44 -7.66 -0.63
CA VAL A 29 -10.19 -7.29 0.79
C VAL A 29 -11.05 -6.11 1.23
N GLY A 30 -11.48 -5.29 0.27
CA GLY A 30 -12.29 -4.10 0.51
C GLY A 30 -12.74 -3.41 -0.78
N GLY A 31 -13.61 -2.42 -0.57
CA GLY A 31 -14.22 -1.57 -1.60
C GLY A 31 -14.69 -0.27 -0.96
N ASP A 32 -15.61 0.41 -1.65
CA ASP A 32 -16.13 1.76 -1.35
C ASP A 32 -16.13 2.09 0.16
N ILE A 33 -17.07 1.53 0.93
CA ILE A 33 -17.28 1.92 2.33
C ILE A 33 -16.03 1.75 3.21
N LYS A 34 -15.25 0.68 3.01
CA LYS A 34 -14.04 0.44 3.81
C LYS A 34 -12.97 1.48 3.49
N PHE A 35 -12.77 1.76 2.20
CA PHE A 35 -11.72 2.66 1.74
C PHE A 35 -12.11 4.13 1.83
N LEU A 36 -13.40 4.44 1.83
CA LEU A 36 -13.92 5.75 2.20
C LEU A 36 -13.52 6.09 3.64
N ARG A 37 -13.56 5.12 4.56
CA ARG A 37 -13.12 5.35 5.94
C ARG A 37 -11.63 5.68 6.00
N LEU A 38 -10.79 4.95 5.28
CA LEU A 38 -9.36 5.25 5.16
C LEU A 38 -9.10 6.63 4.54
N ALA A 39 -9.89 7.02 3.53
CA ALA A 39 -9.82 8.35 2.94
C ALA A 39 -10.16 9.45 3.95
N GLN A 40 -11.20 9.26 4.78
CA GLN A 40 -11.55 10.19 5.86
C GLN A 40 -10.43 10.35 6.90
N LEU A 41 -9.68 9.27 7.15
CA LEU A 41 -8.52 9.24 8.04
C LEU A 41 -7.24 9.78 7.37
N LYS A 42 -7.32 10.17 6.09
CA LYS A 42 -6.21 10.69 5.30
C LYS A 42 -5.04 9.71 5.16
N CYS A 43 -5.37 8.42 5.05
CA CYS A 43 -4.41 7.36 4.72
C CYS A 43 -3.60 7.75 3.48
N ALA A 44 -2.28 7.56 3.54
CA ALA A 44 -1.36 7.91 2.45
C ALA A 44 -1.40 6.90 1.30
N GLY A 45 -1.83 5.66 1.56
CA GLY A 45 -1.87 4.61 0.56
C GLY A 45 -2.41 3.28 1.11
N LEU A 46 -2.99 2.45 0.25
CA LEU A 46 -3.31 1.06 0.56
C LEU A 46 -2.59 0.12 -0.39
N VAL A 47 -2.02 -0.97 0.14
CA VAL A 47 -1.36 -2.02 -0.63
C VAL A 47 -1.95 -3.37 -0.23
N THR A 48 -2.25 -4.20 -1.21
CA THR A 48 -2.66 -5.59 -0.97
C THR A 48 -2.20 -6.50 -2.10
N ASP A 49 -1.90 -7.75 -1.78
CA ASP A 49 -1.77 -8.81 -2.77
C ASP A 49 -3.08 -9.55 -3.06
N GLY A 50 -4.19 -9.06 -2.51
CA GLY A 50 -5.54 -9.46 -2.89
C GLY A 50 -6.10 -8.64 -4.05
N SER A 51 -7.42 -8.77 -4.23
CA SER A 51 -8.18 -7.89 -5.11
C SER A 51 -8.82 -6.72 -4.36
N VAL A 52 -9.28 -5.72 -5.10
CA VAL A 52 -10.20 -4.69 -4.61
C VAL A 52 -11.45 -4.58 -5.48
N ARG A 53 -12.49 -3.93 -4.96
CA ARG A 53 -13.75 -3.65 -5.68
C ARG A 53 -14.08 -2.15 -5.69
N ASP A 54 -15.08 -1.77 -6.48
CA ASP A 54 -15.60 -0.40 -6.59
C ASP A 54 -14.58 0.63 -7.13
N THR A 55 -13.70 0.18 -8.03
CA THR A 55 -12.52 0.92 -8.51
C THR A 55 -12.83 2.29 -9.13
N ALA A 56 -14.02 2.47 -9.70
CA ALA A 56 -14.46 3.76 -10.20
C ALA A 56 -14.53 4.80 -9.07
N VAL A 57 -15.15 4.45 -7.94
CA VAL A 57 -15.30 5.31 -6.77
C VAL A 57 -13.96 5.46 -6.03
N LEU A 58 -13.15 4.39 -5.95
CA LEU A 58 -11.84 4.47 -5.29
C LEU A 58 -10.91 5.52 -5.90
N ARG A 59 -11.00 5.74 -7.22
CA ARG A 59 -10.23 6.78 -7.92
C ARG A 59 -10.58 8.20 -7.47
N GLU A 60 -11.74 8.39 -6.86
CA GLU A 60 -12.23 9.69 -6.39
C GLU A 60 -11.78 10.01 -4.96
N TYR A 61 -11.27 9.02 -4.20
CA TYR A 61 -10.90 9.19 -2.79
C TYR A 61 -9.58 9.90 -2.55
N GLY A 62 -8.77 10.11 -3.58
CA GLY A 62 -7.56 10.92 -3.49
C GLY A 62 -6.38 10.27 -2.76
N PHE A 63 -6.37 8.94 -2.59
CA PHE A 63 -5.21 8.19 -2.14
C PHE A 63 -4.98 6.95 -3.03
N PRO A 64 -3.72 6.52 -3.23
CA PRO A 64 -3.39 5.39 -4.09
C PRO A 64 -3.79 4.06 -3.46
N VAL A 65 -4.32 3.15 -4.30
CA VAL A 65 -4.66 1.78 -3.93
C VAL A 65 -3.95 0.83 -4.88
N PHE A 66 -3.04 0.01 -4.34
CA PHE A 66 -2.30 -1.01 -5.05
C PHE A 66 -2.88 -2.39 -4.75
N SER A 67 -3.19 -3.14 -5.79
CA SER A 67 -3.81 -4.48 -5.70
C SER A 67 -3.37 -5.35 -6.86
N ILE A 68 -3.28 -6.66 -6.68
CA ILE A 68 -2.96 -7.61 -7.78
C ILE A 68 -4.06 -7.59 -8.85
N SER A 69 -5.31 -7.46 -8.45
CA SER A 69 -6.43 -7.50 -9.40
C SER A 69 -7.63 -6.71 -8.90
N THR A 70 -8.68 -6.65 -9.73
CA THR A 70 -9.97 -6.07 -9.36
C THR A 70 -11.06 -7.12 -9.55
N THR A 71 -12.04 -7.15 -8.66
CA THR A 71 -13.05 -8.23 -8.64
C THR A 71 -14.37 -7.72 -8.05
N PRO A 72 -15.54 -8.22 -8.49
CA PRO A 72 -16.81 -8.00 -7.79
C PRO A 72 -17.01 -8.94 -6.60
N ARG A 73 -16.17 -9.98 -6.44
CA ARG A 73 -16.33 -11.00 -5.40
C ARG A 73 -15.97 -10.45 -4.03
N GLN A 74 -16.84 -10.66 -3.05
CA GLN A 74 -16.60 -10.24 -1.66
C GLN A 74 -15.71 -11.26 -0.93
N GLY A 75 -14.75 -10.76 -0.14
CA GLY A 75 -13.85 -11.55 0.71
C GLY A 75 -14.47 -12.45 1.78
N PRO A 76 -15.50 -12.02 2.56
CA PRO A 76 -15.93 -12.70 3.79
C PRO A 76 -16.33 -14.19 3.68
N HIS A 77 -16.66 -14.67 2.48
CA HIS A 77 -16.96 -16.10 2.27
C HIS A 77 -15.71 -16.98 2.13
N VAL A 78 -14.55 -16.39 1.84
CA VAL A 78 -13.28 -17.08 1.58
C VAL A 78 -12.25 -16.78 2.66
N HIS A 79 -12.14 -15.52 3.08
CA HIS A 79 -11.21 -15.10 4.11
C HIS A 79 -11.88 -14.13 5.09
N GLN A 80 -11.38 -14.15 6.32
CA GLN A 80 -11.78 -13.24 7.37
C GLN A 80 -10.54 -12.50 7.88
N PRO A 81 -10.66 -11.22 8.25
CA PRO A 81 -9.63 -10.47 8.95
C PRO A 81 -9.15 -11.23 10.19
N TRP A 82 -7.85 -11.42 10.33
CA TRP A 82 -7.27 -12.26 11.39
C TRP A 82 -6.51 -11.45 12.45
N GLU A 83 -5.66 -10.52 12.04
CA GLU A 83 -4.78 -9.76 12.92
C GLU A 83 -4.54 -8.36 12.36
N ALA A 84 -4.33 -7.39 13.26
CA ALA A 84 -3.94 -6.02 12.95
C ALA A 84 -2.51 -5.79 13.48
N ASN A 85 -1.69 -5.04 12.74
CA ASN A 85 -0.31 -4.73 13.13
C ASN A 85 0.57 -5.98 13.43
N GLY A 86 0.26 -7.11 12.79
CA GLY A 86 1.12 -8.29 12.75
C GLY A 86 2.19 -8.18 11.67
N VAL A 87 3.16 -9.10 11.70
CA VAL A 87 4.12 -9.27 10.59
C VAL A 87 3.47 -10.14 9.51
N ILE A 88 3.35 -9.59 8.31
CA ILE A 88 2.65 -10.23 7.18
C ILE A 88 3.60 -10.47 6.00
N THR A 89 3.15 -11.26 5.04
CA THR A 89 3.79 -11.35 3.73
C THR A 89 2.84 -10.81 2.67
N CYS A 90 3.19 -9.68 2.04
CA CYS A 90 2.39 -9.07 0.99
C CYS A 90 3.17 -9.09 -0.32
N GLY A 91 2.64 -9.74 -1.36
CA GLY A 91 3.31 -9.86 -2.66
C GLY A 91 4.60 -10.67 -2.58
N GLY A 92 4.69 -11.61 -1.63
CA GLY A 92 5.88 -12.41 -1.36
C GLY A 92 6.98 -11.70 -0.57
N ILE A 93 6.75 -10.46 -0.12
CA ILE A 93 7.70 -9.67 0.67
C ILE A 93 7.20 -9.52 2.10
N VAL A 94 8.10 -9.67 3.07
CA VAL A 94 7.79 -9.48 4.49
C VAL A 94 7.59 -7.99 4.77
N VAL A 95 6.47 -7.67 5.42
CA VAL A 95 6.14 -6.31 5.86
C VAL A 95 5.93 -6.31 7.37
N ARG A 96 6.58 -5.37 8.07
CA ARG A 96 6.38 -5.15 9.50
C ARG A 96 5.72 -3.80 9.74
N PRO A 97 4.95 -3.65 10.82
CA PRO A 97 4.51 -2.33 11.27
C PRO A 97 5.71 -1.39 11.43
N GLY A 98 5.62 -0.21 10.83
CA GLY A 98 6.67 0.81 10.83
C GLY A 98 7.66 0.73 9.65
N ASP A 99 7.62 -0.30 8.82
CA ASP A 99 8.38 -0.32 7.57
C ASP A 99 7.87 0.77 6.61
N ALA A 100 8.78 1.40 5.87
CA ALA A 100 8.41 2.44 4.92
C ALA A 100 7.89 1.81 3.62
N ILE A 101 6.74 2.30 3.16
CA ILE A 101 6.07 1.85 1.94
C ILE A 101 6.14 2.98 0.92
N ILE A 102 6.84 2.73 -0.18
CA ILE A 102 6.97 3.67 -1.30
C ILE A 102 6.28 3.07 -2.50
N GLY A 103 5.42 3.84 -3.18
CA GLY A 103 4.71 3.36 -4.36
C GLY A 103 4.56 4.43 -5.42
N ASP A 104 4.66 4.02 -6.68
CA ASP A 104 4.52 4.84 -7.88
C ASP A 104 3.81 4.04 -8.99
N GLN A 105 3.95 4.44 -10.26
CA GLN A 105 3.31 3.75 -11.38
C GLN A 105 3.96 2.40 -11.73
N ASP A 106 5.20 2.16 -11.29
CA ASP A 106 5.97 0.95 -11.57
C ASP A 106 5.74 -0.13 -10.51
N GLY A 107 5.39 0.27 -9.28
CA GLY A 107 4.94 -0.65 -8.26
C GLY A 107 5.07 -0.13 -6.85
N VAL A 108 5.34 -1.07 -5.93
CA VAL A 108 5.49 -0.80 -4.49
C VAL A 108 6.79 -1.44 -3.99
N VAL A 109 7.53 -0.69 -3.18
CA VAL A 109 8.74 -1.13 -2.49
C VAL A 109 8.52 -1.04 -0.98
N VAL A 110 8.98 -2.06 -0.27
CA VAL A 110 8.99 -2.13 1.19
C VAL A 110 10.42 -1.91 1.65
N ILE A 111 10.64 -0.93 2.52
CA ILE A 111 11.95 -0.63 3.10
C ILE A 111 11.88 -0.88 4.60
N PRO A 112 12.69 -1.81 5.14
CA PRO A 112 12.74 -2.04 6.58
C PRO A 112 13.02 -0.75 7.34
N ALA A 113 12.28 -0.48 8.41
CA ALA A 113 12.41 0.76 9.19
C ALA A 113 13.86 1.04 9.64
N SER A 114 14.59 -0.03 9.99
CA SER A 114 15.99 0.01 10.42
C SER A 114 16.98 0.47 9.34
N HIS A 115 16.60 0.42 8.06
CA HIS A 115 17.45 0.78 6.92
C HIS A 115 16.89 1.97 6.13
N ALA A 116 15.78 2.57 6.56
CA ALA A 116 15.09 3.63 5.81
C ALA A 116 16.01 4.81 5.48
N GLN A 117 16.83 5.26 6.44
CA GLN A 117 17.77 6.37 6.22
C GLN A 117 18.87 6.01 5.23
N GLU A 118 19.47 4.82 5.36
CA GLU A 118 20.53 4.36 4.46
C GLU A 118 20.01 4.24 3.02
N VAL A 119 18.82 3.66 2.84
CA VAL A 119 18.19 3.53 1.52
C VAL A 119 17.89 4.91 0.93
N TYR A 120 17.39 5.86 1.73
CA TYR A 120 17.17 7.24 1.28
C TYR A 120 18.46 7.91 0.81
N ASP A 121 19.53 7.85 1.60
CA ASP A 121 20.80 8.50 1.27
C ASP A 121 21.37 7.96 -0.04
N ILE A 122 21.31 6.64 -0.24
CA ILE A 122 21.75 5.99 -1.48
C ILE A 122 20.85 6.39 -2.66
N ALA A 123 19.52 6.31 -2.51
CA ALA A 123 18.58 6.62 -3.59
C ALA A 123 18.69 8.09 -4.02
N HIS A 124 18.75 9.02 -3.06
CA HIS A 124 18.86 10.44 -3.34
C HIS A 124 20.20 10.79 -4.02
N SER A 125 21.31 10.16 -3.60
CA SER A 125 22.60 10.35 -4.27
C SER A 125 22.58 9.92 -5.74
N ARG A 126 21.81 8.86 -6.07
CA ARG A 126 21.65 8.37 -7.45
C ARG A 126 20.78 9.31 -8.28
N GLU A 127 19.68 9.79 -7.72
CA GLU A 127 18.79 10.75 -8.39
C GLU A 127 19.55 11.99 -8.87
N ILE A 128 20.42 12.55 -8.02
CA ILE A 128 21.28 13.69 -8.38
C ILE A 128 22.18 13.37 -9.59
N VAL A 129 22.80 12.18 -9.60
CA VAL A 129 23.68 11.76 -10.69
C VAL A 129 22.88 11.55 -11.99
N GLU A 130 21.71 10.92 -11.90
CA GLU A 130 20.83 10.70 -13.04
C GLU A 130 20.36 12.01 -13.67
N ASP A 131 20.06 13.03 -12.87
CA ASP A 131 19.61 14.33 -13.38
C ASP A 131 20.71 15.09 -14.12
N ILE A 132 21.97 14.98 -13.66
CA ILE A 132 23.13 15.51 -14.39
C ILE A 132 23.26 14.80 -15.74
N VAL A 133 23.19 13.47 -15.75
CA VAL A 133 23.27 12.66 -16.98
C VAL A 133 22.14 12.99 -17.95
N LYS A 134 20.90 13.13 -17.46
CA LYS A 134 19.74 13.53 -18.30
C LYS A 134 19.95 14.91 -18.93
N THR A 135 20.49 15.87 -18.18
CA THR A 135 20.74 17.22 -18.67
C THR A 135 21.78 17.24 -19.79
N GLU A 136 22.90 16.54 -19.60
CA GLU A 136 23.96 16.38 -20.61
C GLU A 136 23.43 15.72 -21.90
N LEU A 137 22.61 14.67 -21.76
CA LEU A 137 22.01 13.97 -22.89
C LEU A 137 20.96 14.81 -23.64
N ALA A 138 20.30 15.76 -22.97
CA ALA A 138 19.31 16.64 -23.61
C ALA A 138 19.95 17.80 -24.38
N THR A 139 21.21 18.14 -24.09
CA THR A 139 21.94 19.25 -24.74
C THR A 139 22.75 18.84 -25.98
N ASN A 140 22.99 17.54 -26.19
CA ASN A 140 23.71 16.99 -27.35
C ASN A 140 22.75 16.50 -28.44
#